data_AF-A0A545AY16-F1
#
_entry.id   AF-A0A545AY16-F1
#
_cell.length_a   1.000
_cell.length_b   1.000
_cell.length_c   1.000
_cell.angle_alpha   90.00
_cell.angle_beta   90.00
_cell.angle_gamma   90.00
#
_symmetry.space_group_name_H-M   'P 1'
#
loop_
_entity.id
_entity.type
_entity.pdbx_description
1 polymer ?
#
loop_
_entity_poly.entity_id
_entity_poly.type
_entity_poly.pdbx_seq_one_letter_code
_entity_poly.pdbx_strand_id
1 'polypeptide(L)'
;MDRTWQHIGRLWTNGEPYLAIDADSRHHWLGFSQDEYFDRIVDLNDDQTAIAVGPETAAVVGADGVVRDDSWKEVFESADGTIAIVQASGDDYRQTVAAALKHVGDPTGPSALINVGSGEIAIFSAASDGTGHNSMTLLPARAGETPSEHGSPTSEPDTGLLVTAWAPQYRVDIWTYTELDDSSCFARWLLVPVQPDSA
;
A
#
# COMPACT_ATOMS: atom_id res chain seq x y z
N MET A 1 10.01 -17.89 -12.03
CA MET A 1 11.09 -17.70 -11.04
C MET A 1 10.45 -17.07 -9.83
N ASP A 2 10.73 -17.56 -8.63
CA ASP A 2 10.23 -16.93 -7.40
C ASP A 2 10.83 -15.52 -7.29
N ARG A 3 9.97 -14.52 -7.09
CA ARG A 3 10.43 -13.15 -6.81
C ARG A 3 11.17 -13.14 -5.47
N THR A 4 12.35 -12.55 -5.47
CA THR A 4 13.03 -12.19 -4.22
C THR A 4 12.49 -10.84 -3.77
N TRP A 5 12.08 -10.76 -2.51
CA TRP A 5 11.47 -9.58 -1.90
C TRP A 5 12.40 -9.00 -0.84
N GLN A 6 12.63 -7.69 -0.92
CA GLN A 6 13.36 -6.90 0.07
C GLN A 6 12.35 -6.07 0.86
N HIS A 7 12.36 -6.18 2.19
CA HIS A 7 11.57 -5.28 3.05
C HIS A 7 12.15 -3.88 2.96
N ILE A 8 11.30 -2.87 2.75
CA ILE A 8 11.71 -1.47 2.52
C ILE A 8 11.04 -0.46 3.45
N GLY A 9 10.10 -0.89 4.28
CA GLY A 9 9.37 -0.02 5.19
C GLY A 9 8.11 -0.66 5.75
N ARG A 10 7.45 0.05 6.66
CA ARG A 10 6.17 -0.36 7.25
C ARG A 10 5.31 0.85 7.55
N LEU A 11 3.99 0.66 7.49
CA LEU A 11 2.98 1.71 7.62
C LEU A 11 2.01 1.30 8.72
N TRP A 12 1.80 2.15 9.72
CA TRP A 12 0.83 1.88 10.78
C TRP A 12 -0.58 2.28 10.34
N THR A 13 -1.58 1.44 10.60
CA THR A 13 -2.99 1.77 10.35
C THR A 13 -3.81 1.44 11.59
N ASN A 14 -4.85 2.25 11.82
CA ASN A 14 -5.93 2.06 12.77
C ASN A 14 -7.24 1.62 12.07
N GLY A 15 -7.11 1.11 10.84
CA GLY A 15 -8.22 0.72 9.96
C GLY A 15 -8.39 1.65 8.76
N GLU A 16 -7.71 2.79 8.74
CA GLU A 16 -7.76 3.73 7.63
C GLU A 16 -6.99 3.21 6.40
N PRO A 17 -7.52 3.44 5.18
CA PRO A 17 -6.80 3.14 3.97
C PRO A 17 -5.65 4.11 3.75
N TYR A 18 -4.69 3.67 2.97
CA TYR A 18 -3.57 4.41 2.45
C TYR A 18 -3.77 4.69 0.97
N LEU A 19 -3.19 5.76 0.47
CA LEU A 19 -3.10 6.08 -0.94
C LEU A 19 -1.67 5.84 -1.42
N ALA A 20 -1.52 5.20 -2.58
CA ALA A 20 -0.26 5.20 -3.34
C ALA A 20 -0.45 6.00 -4.63
N ILE A 21 0.31 7.08 -4.80
CA ILE A 21 0.17 8.04 -5.92
C ILE A 21 1.55 8.56 -6.31
N ASP A 22 1.66 9.11 -7.53
CA ASP A 22 2.75 9.99 -7.91
C ASP A 22 3.03 11.07 -6.85
N ALA A 23 4.29 11.18 -6.43
CA ALA A 23 4.68 12.03 -5.31
C ALA A 23 4.39 13.52 -5.56
N ASP A 24 4.53 14.00 -6.80
CA ASP A 24 4.24 15.39 -7.15
C ASP A 24 2.73 15.68 -7.19
N SER A 25 1.91 14.66 -7.41
CA SER A 25 0.45 14.79 -7.53
C SER A 25 -0.30 14.69 -6.20
N ARG A 26 0.35 14.25 -5.11
CA ARG A 26 -0.32 14.05 -3.82
C ARG A 26 -0.93 15.33 -3.23
N HIS A 27 -0.44 16.51 -3.62
CA HIS A 27 -0.95 17.81 -3.12
C HIS A 27 -2.43 18.07 -3.45
N HIS A 28 -2.99 17.34 -4.41
CA HIS A 28 -4.42 17.38 -4.73
C HIS A 28 -5.31 16.68 -3.70
N TRP A 29 -4.75 15.85 -2.81
CA TRP A 29 -5.51 15.17 -1.76
C TRP A 29 -5.55 16.01 -0.48
N LEU A 30 -6.75 16.37 -0.03
CA LEU A 30 -6.97 17.25 1.13
C LEU A 30 -7.70 16.52 2.27
N GLY A 31 -7.26 15.29 2.57
CA GLY A 31 -7.86 14.36 3.54
C GLY A 31 -8.41 15.03 4.81
N PHE A 32 -7.54 15.34 5.77
CA PHE A 32 -7.97 15.95 7.03
C PHE A 32 -8.53 17.36 6.85
N SER A 33 -8.00 18.10 5.89
CA SER A 33 -8.37 19.51 5.70
C SER A 33 -9.76 19.73 5.13
N GLN A 34 -10.39 18.72 4.51
CA GLN A 34 -11.70 18.85 3.89
C GLN A 34 -12.55 17.58 4.05
N ASP A 35 -13.69 17.73 4.73
CA ASP A 35 -14.64 16.65 5.01
C ASP A 35 -15.09 15.87 3.76
N GLU A 36 -15.13 16.52 2.58
CA GLU A 36 -15.48 15.83 1.32
C GLU A 36 -14.53 14.67 0.98
N TYR A 37 -13.25 14.74 1.40
CA TYR A 37 -12.30 13.66 1.18
C TYR A 37 -12.49 12.53 2.19
N PHE A 38 -12.93 12.85 3.40
CA PHE A 38 -13.32 11.86 4.39
C PHE A 38 -14.53 11.05 3.92
N ASP A 39 -15.58 11.71 3.42
CA ASP A 39 -16.77 11.02 2.87
C ASP A 39 -16.38 10.06 1.73
N ARG A 40 -15.44 10.49 0.88
CA ARG A 40 -14.93 9.65 -0.21
C ARG A 40 -14.15 8.42 0.25
N ILE A 41 -13.51 8.48 1.42
CA ILE A 41 -12.86 7.32 2.05
C ILE A 41 -13.92 6.38 2.62
N VAL A 42 -14.91 6.93 3.32
CA VAL A 42 -16.01 6.17 3.94
C VAL A 42 -16.85 5.44 2.88
N ASP A 43 -17.03 6.06 1.71
CA ASP A 43 -17.78 5.50 0.59
C ASP A 43 -16.96 4.54 -0.29
N LEU A 44 -15.70 4.22 0.06
CA LEU A 44 -14.92 3.21 -0.65
C LEU A 44 -15.55 1.83 -0.48
N ASN A 45 -15.78 1.14 -1.60
CA ASN A 45 -16.18 -0.27 -1.56
C ASN A 45 -14.97 -1.18 -1.37
N ASP A 46 -15.19 -2.37 -0.80
CA ASP A 46 -14.15 -3.38 -0.52
C ASP A 46 -13.35 -3.83 -1.77
N ASP A 47 -13.90 -3.64 -2.98
CA ASP A 47 -13.27 -4.00 -4.26
C ASP A 47 -12.58 -2.82 -4.98
N GLN A 48 -12.66 -1.61 -4.40
CA GLN A 48 -12.15 -0.42 -5.04
C GLN A 48 -10.61 -0.35 -4.95
N THR A 49 -9.96 -0.51 -6.11
CA THR A 49 -8.49 -0.52 -6.23
C THR A 49 -7.87 0.85 -6.41
N ALA A 50 -8.68 1.86 -6.76
CA ALA A 50 -8.20 3.21 -7.04
C ALA A 50 -9.26 4.30 -6.82
N ILE A 51 -8.79 5.53 -6.66
CA ILE A 51 -9.60 6.73 -6.48
C ILE A 51 -8.99 7.91 -7.22
N ALA A 52 -9.84 8.82 -7.73
CA ALA A 52 -9.38 10.06 -8.37
C ALA A 52 -8.76 11.02 -7.35
N VAL A 53 -7.66 11.67 -7.70
CA VAL A 53 -6.99 12.67 -6.86
C VAL A 53 -6.63 13.85 -7.75
N GLY A 54 -7.51 14.85 -7.81
CA GLY A 54 -7.42 15.89 -8.82
C GLY A 54 -7.47 15.30 -10.24
N PRO A 55 -6.50 15.59 -11.12
CA PRO A 55 -6.43 15.00 -12.46
C PRO A 55 -5.84 13.57 -12.47
N GLU A 56 -5.25 13.12 -11.36
CA GLU A 56 -4.54 11.84 -11.28
C GLU A 56 -5.39 10.75 -10.62
N THR A 57 -4.83 9.54 -10.59
CA THR A 57 -5.40 8.37 -9.93
C THR A 57 -4.43 7.87 -8.86
N ALA A 58 -4.93 7.66 -7.65
CA ALA A 58 -4.21 6.97 -6.58
C ALA A 58 -4.71 5.53 -6.45
N ALA A 59 -3.81 4.61 -6.14
CA ALA A 59 -4.16 3.28 -5.69
C ALA A 59 -4.70 3.36 -4.25
N VAL A 60 -5.72 2.59 -3.93
CA VAL A 60 -6.26 2.45 -2.58
C VAL A 60 -5.66 1.20 -1.93
N VAL A 61 -5.09 1.37 -0.74
CA VAL A 61 -4.37 0.34 0.02
C VAL A 61 -5.00 0.19 1.40
N GLY A 62 -5.66 -0.93 1.68
CA GLY A 62 -6.21 -1.21 3.01
C GLY A 62 -7.63 -0.70 3.24
N ALA A 63 -8.50 -0.80 2.24
CA ALA A 63 -9.93 -0.53 2.40
C ALA A 63 -10.72 -1.72 2.95
N ASP A 64 -10.09 -2.86 3.30
CA ASP A 64 -10.80 -4.05 3.77
C ASP A 64 -10.81 -4.19 5.30
N GLY A 65 -12.01 -4.43 5.85
CA GLY A 65 -12.25 -4.42 7.29
C GLY A 65 -11.85 -5.66 8.09
N VAL A 66 -10.98 -6.57 7.62
CA VAL A 66 -10.82 -7.87 8.34
C VAL A 66 -9.42 -8.49 8.38
N VAL A 67 -8.32 -7.81 8.05
CA VAL A 67 -6.97 -8.34 8.40
C VAL A 67 -6.29 -7.42 9.41
N ARG A 68 -6.60 -7.58 10.70
CA ARG A 68 -6.05 -6.76 11.81
C ARG A 68 -6.13 -5.26 11.48
N ASP A 69 -7.31 -4.67 11.65
CA ASP A 69 -7.58 -3.25 11.40
C ASP A 69 -6.59 -2.31 12.11
N ASP A 70 -6.20 -2.61 13.35
CA ASP A 70 -5.15 -1.89 14.08
C ASP A 70 -3.79 -2.63 13.96
N SER A 71 -3.03 -2.37 12.89
CA SER A 71 -1.77 -3.09 12.63
C SER A 71 -0.80 -2.42 11.66
N TRP A 72 0.32 -3.12 11.44
CA TRP A 72 1.34 -2.77 10.46
C TRP A 72 1.03 -3.35 9.08
N LYS A 73 1.16 -2.52 8.04
CA LYS A 73 1.30 -2.94 6.64
C LYS A 73 2.79 -2.94 6.29
N GLU A 74 3.33 -4.10 5.95
CA GLU A 74 4.73 -4.28 5.58
C GLU A 74 4.92 -4.02 4.09
N VAL A 75 5.93 -3.22 3.73
CA VAL A 75 6.19 -2.82 2.34
C VAL A 75 7.46 -3.49 1.83
N PHE A 76 7.37 -4.07 0.64
CA PHE A 76 8.44 -4.81 -0.01
C PHE A 76 8.64 -4.32 -1.43
N GLU A 77 9.87 -4.46 -1.91
CA GLU A 77 10.23 -4.27 -3.32
C GLU A 77 10.89 -5.55 -3.84
N SER A 78 10.56 -5.96 -5.07
CA SER A 78 11.27 -7.03 -5.78
C SER A 78 12.25 -6.49 -6.81
N ALA A 79 13.17 -7.34 -7.27
CA ALA A 79 14.20 -7.00 -8.24
C ALA A 79 13.68 -6.55 -9.63
N ASP A 80 12.39 -6.75 -9.93
CA ASP A 80 11.72 -6.26 -11.15
C ASP A 80 11.00 -4.91 -10.94
N GLY A 81 11.14 -4.29 -9.76
CA GLY A 81 10.50 -3.03 -9.40
C GLY A 81 9.04 -3.16 -8.93
N THR A 82 8.52 -4.39 -8.76
CA THR A 82 7.20 -4.60 -8.15
C THR A 82 7.24 -4.21 -6.68
N ILE A 83 6.26 -3.43 -6.23
CA ILE A 83 6.07 -3.08 -4.82
C ILE A 83 4.91 -3.91 -4.29
N ALA A 84 5.12 -4.57 -3.15
CA ALA A 84 4.09 -5.28 -2.43
C ALA A 84 3.84 -4.61 -1.08
N ILE A 85 2.57 -4.35 -0.77
CA ILE A 85 2.13 -3.90 0.55
C ILE A 85 1.33 -5.05 1.14
N VAL A 86 1.73 -5.55 2.30
CA VAL A 86 1.18 -6.77 2.91
C VAL A 86 0.70 -6.46 4.32
N GLN A 87 -0.56 -6.79 4.58
CA GLN A 87 -1.11 -6.86 5.93
C GLN A 87 -1.41 -8.32 6.23
N ALA A 88 -1.00 -8.82 7.39
CA ALA A 88 -1.01 -10.25 7.68
C ALA A 88 -1.41 -10.54 9.13
N SER A 89 -2.09 -11.67 9.32
CA SER A 89 -2.44 -12.22 10.63
C SER A 89 -2.12 -13.70 10.66
N GLY A 90 -1.42 -14.16 11.69
CA GLY A 90 -1.12 -15.57 11.92
C GLY A 90 -0.24 -15.76 13.16
N ASP A 91 -0.11 -16.99 13.61
CA ASP A 91 0.70 -17.34 14.79
C ASP A 91 2.19 -17.09 14.55
N ASP A 92 2.70 -17.49 13.37
CA ASP A 92 4.03 -17.09 12.89
C ASP A 92 3.89 -15.96 11.88
N TYR A 93 3.94 -14.73 12.37
CA TYR A 93 3.77 -13.53 11.57
C TYR A 93 4.72 -13.48 10.36
N ARG A 94 5.99 -13.78 10.56
CA ARG A 94 7.00 -13.73 9.49
C ARG A 94 6.71 -14.78 8.42
N GLN A 95 6.32 -15.98 8.82
CA GLN A 95 5.95 -17.04 7.88
C GLN A 95 4.67 -16.66 7.12
N THR A 96 3.68 -16.08 7.77
CA THR A 96 2.45 -15.60 7.12
C THR A 96 2.76 -14.52 6.07
N VAL A 97 3.59 -13.53 6.40
CA VAL A 97 4.03 -12.50 5.44
C VAL A 97 4.77 -13.13 4.26
N ALA A 98 5.69 -14.08 4.51
CA ALA A 98 6.40 -14.78 3.44
C ALA A 98 5.46 -15.60 2.54
N ALA A 99 4.42 -16.22 3.10
CA ALA A 99 3.39 -16.93 2.35
C ALA A 99 2.54 -15.97 1.52
N ALA A 100 2.12 -14.83 2.09
CA ALA A 100 1.40 -13.78 1.38
C ALA A 100 2.17 -13.26 0.16
N LEU A 101 3.50 -13.06 0.28
CA LEU A 101 4.36 -12.64 -0.84
C LEU A 101 4.49 -13.69 -1.96
N LYS A 102 4.36 -14.97 -1.62
CA LYS A 102 4.42 -16.09 -2.58
C LYS A 102 3.05 -16.52 -3.10
N HIS A 103 1.97 -16.00 -2.52
CA HIS A 103 0.62 -16.42 -2.86
C HIS A 103 0.33 -16.21 -4.35
N VAL A 104 -0.12 -17.29 -4.98
CA VAL A 104 -0.54 -17.37 -6.38
C VAL A 104 -2.05 -17.53 -6.41
N GLY A 105 -2.71 -16.66 -7.15
CA GLY A 105 -4.16 -16.63 -7.30
C GLY A 105 -4.54 -15.41 -8.14
N ASP A 106 -5.80 -15.33 -8.54
CA ASP A 106 -6.31 -14.14 -9.19
C ASP A 106 -6.55 -13.03 -8.15
N PRO A 107 -6.35 -11.76 -8.50
CA PRO A 107 -6.70 -10.65 -7.62
C PRO A 107 -8.23 -10.61 -7.39
N THR A 108 -8.64 -10.13 -6.22
CA THR A 108 -10.05 -10.09 -5.80
C THR A 108 -10.91 -9.15 -6.65
N GLY A 109 -10.30 -8.12 -7.25
CA GLY A 109 -11.00 -7.05 -7.96
C GLY A 109 -10.32 -6.60 -9.26
N PRO A 110 -10.94 -5.64 -9.98
CA PRO A 110 -10.37 -5.11 -11.20
C PRO A 110 -9.06 -4.38 -10.93
N SER A 111 -8.06 -4.63 -11.76
CA SER A 111 -6.80 -3.90 -11.69
C SER A 111 -7.01 -2.43 -12.05
N ALA A 112 -6.27 -1.54 -11.36
CA ALA A 112 -6.19 -0.12 -11.72
C ALA A 112 -4.82 0.21 -12.33
N LEU A 113 -4.71 1.38 -12.96
CA LEU A 113 -3.45 1.96 -13.39
C LEU A 113 -3.20 3.27 -12.64
N ILE A 114 -1.98 3.45 -12.17
CA ILE A 114 -1.49 4.74 -11.66
C ILE A 114 -0.31 5.20 -12.51
N ASN A 115 -0.26 6.50 -12.79
CA ASN A 115 0.89 7.12 -13.44
C ASN A 115 1.84 7.65 -12.37
N VAL A 116 3.15 7.57 -12.64
CA VAL A 116 4.22 7.98 -11.73
C VAL A 116 5.27 8.77 -12.51
N GLY A 117 4.87 9.93 -13.02
CA GLY A 117 5.70 10.77 -13.88
C GLY A 117 6.86 11.45 -13.16
N SER A 118 6.76 11.64 -11.84
CA SER A 118 7.81 12.23 -11.00
C SER A 118 9.01 11.30 -10.78
N GLY A 119 8.81 9.97 -10.95
CA GLY A 119 9.79 8.96 -10.59
C GLY A 119 9.74 8.53 -9.12
N GLU A 120 8.75 9.00 -8.35
CA GLU A 120 8.55 8.58 -6.95
C GLU A 120 7.07 8.29 -6.65
N ILE A 121 6.84 7.23 -5.88
CA ILE A 121 5.52 6.84 -5.36
C ILE A 121 5.46 7.26 -3.89
N ALA A 122 4.52 8.14 -3.56
CA ALA A 122 4.18 8.46 -2.19
C ALA A 122 3.09 7.50 -1.69
N ILE A 123 3.32 6.87 -0.54
CA ILE A 123 2.38 5.99 0.15
C ILE A 123 2.06 6.60 1.51
N PHE A 124 0.82 7.03 1.75
CA PHE A 124 0.45 7.79 2.95
C PHE A 124 -1.01 7.52 3.36
N SER A 125 -1.35 7.72 4.64
CA SER A 125 -2.72 7.53 5.14
C SER A 125 -3.67 8.47 4.41
N ALA A 126 -4.79 7.94 3.91
CA ALA A 126 -5.82 8.72 3.24
C ALA A 126 -6.46 9.75 4.17
N ALA A 127 -6.43 9.55 5.50
CA ALA A 127 -6.93 10.55 6.44
C ALA A 127 -6.01 11.78 6.55
N SER A 128 -4.75 11.69 6.11
CA SER A 128 -3.83 12.83 6.09
C SER A 128 -4.01 13.69 4.84
N ASP A 129 -3.63 14.96 4.92
CA ASP A 129 -3.44 15.75 3.71
C ASP A 129 -2.27 15.16 2.90
N GLY A 130 -2.40 15.11 1.58
CA GLY A 130 -1.30 14.67 0.74
C GLY A 130 -0.12 15.63 0.82
N THR A 131 -0.36 16.93 0.93
CA THR A 131 0.62 17.94 1.39
C THR A 131 -0.08 18.99 2.24
N GLY A 132 0.60 19.62 3.19
CA GLY A 132 0.05 20.79 3.89
C GLY A 132 0.32 20.74 5.38
N HIS A 133 -0.57 21.35 6.16
CA HIS A 133 -0.41 21.42 7.61
C HIS A 133 -0.68 20.06 8.29
N ASN A 134 -1.66 19.30 7.78
CA ASN A 134 -2.06 18.01 8.32
C ASN A 134 -1.49 16.84 7.50
N SER A 135 -0.39 17.06 6.78
CA SER A 135 0.29 15.99 6.06
C SER A 135 1.23 15.22 6.97
N MET A 136 1.31 13.92 6.77
CA MET A 136 2.31 13.10 7.43
C MET A 136 3.69 13.25 6.78
N THR A 137 4.74 12.98 7.56
CA THR A 137 6.12 12.91 7.04
C THR A 137 6.25 11.65 6.20
N LEU A 138 6.86 11.76 5.01
CA LEU A 138 7.21 10.60 4.18
C LEU A 138 8.68 10.27 4.39
N LEU A 139 8.97 9.03 4.77
CA LEU A 139 10.33 8.54 4.91
C LEU A 139 10.79 7.87 3.61
N PRO A 140 12.05 8.07 3.16
CA PRO A 140 12.59 7.29 2.06
C PRO A 140 12.58 5.80 2.37
N ALA A 141 12.19 4.99 1.38
CA ALA A 141 12.29 3.54 1.43
C ALA A 141 13.71 3.09 1.80
N ARG A 142 13.82 2.17 2.76
CA ARG A 142 15.10 1.66 3.25
C ARG A 142 15.06 0.17 3.45
N ALA A 143 16.01 -0.53 2.82
CA ALA A 143 16.19 -1.96 3.00
C ALA A 143 16.35 -2.33 4.49
N GLY A 144 15.53 -3.29 4.94
CA GLY A 144 15.53 -3.84 6.29
C GLY A 144 15.25 -5.34 6.31
N GLU A 145 15.17 -5.90 7.52
CA GLU A 145 14.72 -7.28 7.71
C GLU A 145 13.21 -7.30 7.92
N THR A 146 12.54 -8.33 7.40
CA THR A 146 11.13 -8.57 7.72
C THR A 146 10.97 -8.79 9.24
N PRO A 147 10.10 -8.03 9.93
CA PRO A 147 9.86 -8.23 11.36
C PRO A 147 9.48 -9.68 11.69
N SER A 148 9.93 -10.19 12.84
CA SER A 148 9.54 -11.52 13.33
C SER A 148 8.14 -11.54 13.94
N GLU A 149 7.68 -10.40 14.42
CA GLU A 149 6.39 -10.19 15.07
C GLU A 149 5.76 -8.92 14.50
N HIS A 150 4.42 -8.83 14.56
CA HIS A 150 3.74 -7.61 14.15
C HIS A 150 4.14 -6.43 15.07
N GLY A 151 4.10 -6.64 16.39
CA GLY A 151 4.38 -5.63 17.41
C GLY A 151 3.26 -4.60 17.59
N SER A 152 3.36 -3.82 18.67
CA SER A 152 2.59 -2.59 18.91
C SER A 152 3.07 -1.44 18.02
N PRO A 153 2.30 -0.35 17.87
CA PRO A 153 2.83 0.85 17.24
C PRO A 153 4.03 1.38 18.04
N THR A 154 4.91 2.08 17.36
CA THR A 154 5.97 2.85 18.02
C THR A 154 5.37 4.08 18.71
N SER A 155 6.06 4.65 19.70
CA SER A 155 5.68 5.95 20.27
C SER A 155 5.99 7.14 19.34
N GLU A 156 6.64 6.87 18.21
CA GLU A 156 6.94 7.85 17.17
C GLU A 156 5.68 8.14 16.35
N PRO A 157 5.55 9.37 15.79
CA PRO A 157 4.41 9.71 14.95
C PRO A 157 4.36 8.82 13.70
N ASP A 158 3.15 8.50 13.26
CA ASP A 158 2.94 7.71 12.05
C ASP A 158 3.53 8.40 10.81
N THR A 159 4.26 7.64 10.01
CA THR A 159 4.90 8.13 8.78
C THR A 159 4.40 7.39 7.56
N GLY A 160 4.35 8.10 6.43
CA GLY A 160 4.23 7.47 5.12
C GLY A 160 5.59 7.04 4.56
N LEU A 161 5.57 6.47 3.36
CA LEU A 161 6.75 6.01 2.65
C LEU A 161 6.88 6.71 1.30
N LEU A 162 8.12 7.04 0.91
CA LEU A 162 8.47 7.52 -0.42
C LEU A 162 9.34 6.47 -1.10
N VAL A 163 8.87 5.92 -2.21
CA VAL A 163 9.51 4.82 -2.94
C VAL A 163 9.94 5.30 -4.32
N THR A 164 11.17 5.02 -4.72
CA THR A 164 11.64 5.30 -6.09
C THR A 164 10.90 4.41 -7.09
N ALA A 165 10.35 5.00 -8.13
CA ALA A 165 9.64 4.30 -9.19
C ALA A 165 10.61 3.77 -10.26
N TRP A 166 10.38 2.54 -10.69
CA TRP A 166 11.13 1.88 -11.76
C TRP A 166 10.48 2.06 -13.14
N ALA A 167 9.21 2.47 -13.17
CA ALA A 167 8.44 2.70 -14.38
C ALA A 167 7.55 3.94 -14.21
N PRO A 168 7.16 4.61 -15.31
CA PRO A 168 6.26 5.75 -15.25
C PRO A 168 4.79 5.36 -15.03
N GLN A 169 4.48 4.06 -15.00
CA GLN A 169 3.12 3.56 -14.81
C GLN A 169 3.15 2.21 -14.09
N TYR A 170 2.18 2.00 -13.22
CA TYR A 170 2.01 0.77 -12.44
C TYR A 170 0.58 0.25 -12.55
N ARG A 171 0.45 -1.06 -12.73
CA ARG A 171 -0.81 -1.78 -12.53
C ARG A 171 -0.95 -2.13 -11.06
N VAL A 172 -2.12 -1.90 -10.49
CA VAL A 172 -2.47 -2.22 -9.11
C VAL A 172 -3.34 -3.47 -9.11
N ASP A 173 -2.84 -4.54 -8.50
CA ASP A 173 -3.60 -5.78 -8.26
C ASP A 173 -3.81 -5.96 -6.75
N ILE A 174 -5.02 -6.38 -6.35
CA ILE A 174 -5.37 -6.49 -4.93
C ILE A 174 -5.81 -7.90 -4.55
N TRP A 175 -5.43 -8.32 -3.35
CA TRP A 175 -5.99 -9.44 -2.61
C TRP A 175 -6.51 -8.86 -1.31
N THR A 176 -7.81 -8.91 -1.10
CA THR A 176 -8.42 -8.66 0.21
C THR A 176 -8.34 -9.95 1.05
N TYR A 177 -8.84 -9.92 2.29
CA TYR A 177 -8.95 -11.07 3.21
C TYR A 177 -8.82 -12.45 2.54
N THR A 178 -7.57 -12.95 2.48
CA THR A 178 -7.22 -14.20 1.82
C THR A 178 -6.69 -15.16 2.87
N GLU A 179 -7.41 -16.27 3.06
CA GLU A 179 -7.01 -17.33 3.98
C GLU A 179 -5.85 -18.13 3.38
N LEU A 180 -4.83 -18.38 4.20
CA LEU A 180 -3.70 -19.27 3.89
C LEU A 180 -3.92 -20.64 4.52
N ASP A 181 -4.42 -20.65 5.75
CA ASP A 181 -4.84 -21.82 6.53
C ASP A 181 -5.84 -21.40 7.61
N ASP A 182 -6.25 -22.35 8.47
CA ASP A 182 -7.24 -22.14 9.54
C ASP A 182 -6.85 -21.07 10.58
N SER A 183 -5.57 -20.66 10.61
CA SER A 183 -5.02 -19.74 11.61
C SER A 183 -4.40 -18.48 11.01
N SER A 184 -4.31 -18.38 9.69
CA SER A 184 -3.59 -17.29 9.05
C SER A 184 -4.25 -16.76 7.78
N CYS A 185 -4.21 -15.45 7.63
CA CYS A 185 -4.77 -14.72 6.51
C CYS A 185 -3.94 -13.48 6.20
N PHE A 186 -4.16 -12.91 5.01
CA PHE A 186 -3.52 -11.67 4.59
C PHE A 186 -4.40 -10.83 3.67
N ALA A 187 -4.04 -9.56 3.55
CA ALA A 187 -4.41 -8.67 2.46
C ALA A 187 -3.12 -8.16 1.79
N ARG A 188 -3.14 -8.01 0.47
CA ARG A 188 -1.95 -7.67 -0.34
C ARG A 188 -2.32 -6.76 -1.50
N TRP A 189 -1.55 -5.68 -1.64
CA TRP A 189 -1.60 -4.80 -2.80
C TRP A 189 -0.28 -4.92 -3.56
N LEU A 190 -0.36 -5.21 -4.85
CA LEU A 190 0.80 -5.28 -5.74
C LEU A 190 0.74 -4.12 -6.72
N LEU A 191 1.76 -3.25 -6.68
CA LEU A 191 2.02 -2.25 -7.70
C LEU A 191 3.06 -2.86 -8.65
N VAL A 192 2.61 -3.30 -9.81
CA VAL A 192 3.42 -3.97 -10.83
C VAL A 192 3.81 -2.96 -11.92
N PRO A 193 5.11 -2.72 -12.17
CA PRO A 193 5.57 -1.87 -13.25
C PRO A 193 4.95 -2.31 -14.58
N VAL A 194 4.32 -1.37 -15.30
CA VAL A 194 3.90 -1.61 -16.67
C VAL A 194 5.15 -1.47 -17.54
N GLN A 195 5.56 -2.57 -18.16
CA GLN A 195 6.65 -2.52 -19.13
C GLN A 195 6.20 -1.62 -20.29
N PRO A 196 7.02 -0.66 -20.74
CA PRO A 196 6.73 0.01 -22.00
C PRO A 196 6.65 -1.08 -23.07
N ASP A 197 5.55 -1.10 -23.83
CA ASP A 197 5.44 -2.00 -24.98
C ASP A 197 6.73 -1.88 -25.80
N SER A 198 7.38 -3.01 -26.05
CA SER A 198 8.56 -3.05 -26.88
C SER A 198 8.15 -2.63 -28.29
N ALA A 199 8.29 -1.34 -28.59
CA ALA A 199 8.05 -0.75 -29.90
C ALA A 199 9.07 -1.25 -30.94
#